data_AF-A0A1M3M984-F1
#
_entry.id   AF-A0A1M3M984-F1
#
_cell.length_a   1.000
_cell.length_b   1.000
_cell.length_c   1.000
_cell.angle_alpha   90.00
_cell.angle_beta   90.00
_cell.angle_gamma   90.00
#
_symmetry.space_group_name_H-M   'P 1'
#
loop_
_entity.id
_entity.type
_entity.pdbx_description
1 polymer ?
#
loop_
_entity_poly.entity_id
_entity_poly.type
_entity_poly.pdbx_seq_one_letter_code
_entity_poly.pdbx_strand_id
1 'polypeptide(L)'
;MYTFAESKNGVVYVKPGATGTGASWDDALGDIQAAITLARTENSQARKDVWVAGGEFTITTAIALNDSVNVYGSFAGTETAVAQRARIENGNPWEFASPTVLKGNGARLVQAGGHMDMETIFDGFVLTGGNGTGSALSGSGGAAVARGNVVYQNLIVRENTATGAGGAFIMTGGTVRYCLIESNVHTTGGNGGGGIFSNPPAGYPSYIEHNVIRNNSSTVRGAGIGVQGAEMTYVSHNRIYNNTAADGTSMKPGGGIYSNSASNRILNNLIYNNTGGTAVYYNGGNFYNNTVVKNIGGIYLAGNAINIANTVVWGCATDVTGTTPTSITGVANSSWNVSNNATYNPIPTDKSWTIENNIQLSSNVSNGNIPEPAPGTVGSGPKFVKVTSFYGVALDDVQKANLDSANWDISSTSPLVNRGKPIETVVVDFTGLNRPQGFPAAEANYDIGAYELPYYTVVAGEKDGAQGKIYSSLGELLPENFSYGYARGSLLELFFEPLTSNEIARAYYTLSTDGGLTFTGDEVEFTGEIDNDGFWRTHVNASFKVSVVWVAGTSTDEFDRPEVRLYGEAGAIRIAGLETGERVDVYSLAGVLVKSVKSTSTELQLDAAAGMYLVRTSAGVNKVIVR
;
A
#
# COMPACT_ATOMS: atom_id res chain seq x y z
N MET A 1 7.77 -7.81 59.22
CA MET A 1 7.11 -6.60 58.68
C MET A 1 8.18 -5.91 57.82
N TYR A 2 8.28 -6.29 56.55
CA TYR A 2 9.26 -5.69 55.64
C TYR A 2 8.63 -4.43 55.04
N THR A 3 9.20 -3.28 55.39
CA THR A 3 8.84 -1.97 54.84
C THR A 3 9.35 -1.88 53.41
N PHE A 4 8.45 -1.97 52.43
CA PHE A 4 8.79 -1.79 51.02
C PHE A 4 8.84 -0.30 50.69
N ALA A 5 9.89 0.13 49.97
CA ALA A 5 10.03 1.49 49.48
C ALA A 5 8.99 1.77 48.39
N GLU A 6 8.37 2.95 48.46
CA GLU A 6 7.40 3.43 47.49
C GLU A 6 8.02 3.46 46.09
N SER A 7 7.35 2.86 45.10
CA SER A 7 7.83 2.86 43.71
C SER A 7 8.00 4.29 43.22
N LYS A 8 9.20 4.63 42.74
CA LYS A 8 9.42 5.89 42.02
C LYS A 8 8.44 5.92 40.84
N ASN A 9 7.48 6.85 40.89
CA ASN A 9 6.52 7.15 39.83
C ASN A 9 5.49 6.05 39.49
N GLY A 10 5.23 5.08 40.37
CA GLY A 10 4.22 4.04 40.11
C GLY A 10 4.62 2.98 39.07
N VAL A 11 5.92 2.76 38.90
CA VAL A 11 6.50 1.72 38.04
C VAL A 11 7.22 0.68 38.90
N VAL A 12 7.08 -0.60 38.55
CA VAL A 12 7.86 -1.70 39.13
C VAL A 12 8.82 -2.26 38.08
N TYR A 13 10.11 -2.33 38.40
CA TYR A 13 11.17 -2.70 37.48
C TYR A 13 11.57 -4.17 37.62
N VAL A 14 11.76 -4.86 36.49
CA VAL A 14 12.11 -6.29 36.45
C VAL A 14 13.35 -6.52 35.56
N LYS A 15 14.30 -7.33 36.03
CA LYS A 15 15.47 -7.81 35.29
C LYS A 15 15.61 -9.33 35.46
N PRO A 16 15.96 -10.10 34.41
CA PRO A 16 16.20 -11.53 34.56
C PRO A 16 17.23 -11.81 35.66
N GLY A 17 16.91 -12.71 36.59
CA GLY A 17 17.81 -13.14 37.67
C GLY A 17 18.07 -12.12 38.79
N ALA A 18 17.44 -10.94 38.75
CA ALA A 18 17.60 -9.95 39.81
C ALA A 18 16.87 -10.36 41.11
N THR A 19 17.27 -9.77 42.24
CA THR A 19 16.74 -10.12 43.57
C THR A 19 16.34 -8.88 44.38
N GLY A 20 16.24 -7.72 43.72
CA GLY A 20 15.92 -6.45 44.34
C GLY A 20 14.43 -6.30 44.67
N THR A 21 14.02 -5.10 45.07
CA THR A 21 12.64 -4.81 45.49
C THR A 21 11.71 -4.36 44.35
N GLY A 22 12.28 -4.02 43.19
CA GLY A 22 11.56 -3.47 42.04
C GLY A 22 11.47 -1.94 42.04
N ALA A 23 12.20 -1.23 42.91
CA ALA A 23 12.11 0.22 43.07
C ALA A 23 12.84 1.04 41.99
N SER A 24 13.80 0.43 41.28
CA SER A 24 14.55 1.04 40.18
C SER A 24 15.19 -0.04 39.30
N TRP A 25 15.82 0.35 38.19
CA TRP A 25 16.61 -0.59 37.39
C TRP A 25 17.79 -1.22 38.16
N ASP A 26 18.41 -0.52 39.10
CA ASP A 26 19.52 -1.06 39.91
C ASP A 26 19.03 -1.94 41.06
N ASP A 27 17.76 -1.83 41.42
CA ASP A 27 17.07 -2.60 42.47
C ASP A 27 15.84 -3.31 41.89
N ALA A 28 16.01 -4.00 40.76
CA ALA A 28 14.92 -4.64 40.02
C ALA A 28 14.51 -6.01 40.63
N LEU A 29 13.24 -6.38 40.48
CA LEU A 29 12.75 -7.73 40.77
C LEU A 29 13.24 -8.74 39.71
N GLY A 30 13.33 -10.02 40.10
CA GLY A 30 13.64 -11.13 39.19
C GLY A 30 12.45 -11.82 38.55
N ASP A 31 11.24 -11.54 39.04
CA ASP A 31 10.02 -12.26 38.69
C ASP A 31 8.91 -11.31 38.24
N ILE A 32 8.38 -11.56 37.04
CA ILE A 32 7.35 -10.71 36.41
C ILE A 32 6.03 -10.83 37.16
N GLN A 33 5.66 -12.03 37.63
CA GLN A 33 4.39 -12.23 38.33
C GLN A 33 4.38 -11.48 39.66
N ALA A 34 5.48 -11.53 40.42
CA ALA A 34 5.67 -10.79 41.65
C ALA A 34 5.58 -9.27 41.41
N ALA A 35 6.16 -8.77 40.31
CA ALA A 35 6.05 -7.37 39.94
C ALA A 35 4.62 -6.94 39.62
N ILE A 36 3.86 -7.77 38.88
CA ILE A 36 2.43 -7.52 38.60
C ILE A 36 1.61 -7.53 39.89
N THR A 37 1.90 -8.46 40.82
CA THR A 37 1.25 -8.53 42.12
C THR A 37 1.57 -7.32 42.99
N LEU A 38 2.82 -6.82 42.94
CA LEU A 38 3.27 -5.64 43.69
C LEU A 38 2.69 -4.34 43.11
N ALA A 39 2.59 -4.25 41.78
CA ALA A 39 2.00 -3.11 41.09
C ALA A 39 0.48 -3.01 41.32
N ARG A 40 -0.19 -4.10 41.70
CA ARG A 40 -1.63 -4.10 42.00
C ARG A 40 -1.94 -3.14 43.15
N THR A 41 -2.78 -2.14 42.89
CA THR A 41 -3.27 -1.21 43.92
C THR A 41 -4.70 -1.51 44.34
N GLU A 42 -5.05 -1.19 45.59
CA GLU A 42 -6.44 -1.19 46.07
C GLU A 42 -7.28 -0.07 45.40
N ASN A 43 -6.64 0.97 44.87
CA ASN A 43 -7.31 1.99 44.06
C ASN A 43 -7.45 1.51 42.61
N SER A 44 -8.63 1.02 42.25
CA SER A 44 -8.95 0.53 40.91
C SER A 44 -8.96 1.61 39.81
N GLN A 45 -8.67 2.88 40.13
CA GLN A 45 -8.54 3.96 39.15
C GLN A 45 -7.08 4.35 38.88
N ALA A 46 -6.13 3.83 39.67
CA ALA A 46 -4.72 4.16 39.53
C ALA A 46 -4.03 3.15 38.61
N ARG A 47 -3.68 3.55 37.39
CA ARG A 47 -2.84 2.74 36.50
C ARG A 47 -1.42 2.61 37.05
N LYS A 48 -0.86 1.41 36.96
CA LYS A 48 0.54 1.13 37.30
C LYS A 48 1.19 0.36 36.16
N ASP A 49 2.50 0.50 36.07
CA ASP A 49 3.27 -0.16 35.02
C ASP A 49 4.30 -1.12 35.62
N VAL A 50 4.51 -2.23 34.93
CA VAL A 50 5.64 -3.13 35.13
C VAL A 50 6.55 -3.01 33.91
N TRP A 51 7.81 -2.61 34.13
CA TRP A 51 8.81 -2.47 33.08
C TRP A 51 9.83 -3.59 33.18
N VAL A 52 9.95 -4.38 32.12
CA VAL A 52 10.78 -5.59 32.08
C VAL A 52 11.95 -5.38 31.12
N ALA A 53 13.17 -5.51 31.63
CA ALA A 53 14.37 -5.45 30.82
C ALA A 53 14.47 -6.63 29.84
N GLY A 54 15.23 -6.41 28.77
CA GLY A 54 15.59 -7.44 27.81
C GLY A 54 16.29 -8.64 28.44
N GLY A 55 16.10 -9.81 27.84
CA GLY A 55 16.60 -11.09 28.32
C GLY A 55 15.51 -12.18 28.37
N GLU A 56 15.89 -13.38 28.77
CA GLU A 56 15.02 -14.57 28.74
C GLU A 56 14.47 -14.91 30.13
N PHE A 57 13.16 -15.18 30.21
CA PHE A 57 12.46 -15.70 31.39
C PHE A 57 11.86 -17.06 31.05
N THR A 58 12.19 -18.08 31.85
CA THR A 58 11.56 -19.40 31.75
C THR A 58 10.23 -19.40 32.48
N ILE A 59 9.15 -19.74 31.78
CA ILE A 59 7.78 -19.72 32.31
C ILE A 59 7.31 -21.15 32.56
N THR A 60 7.28 -21.55 33.83
CA THR A 60 6.72 -22.84 34.30
C THR A 60 5.27 -22.72 34.76
N THR A 61 4.77 -21.50 34.92
CA THR A 61 3.38 -21.19 35.26
C THR A 61 3.01 -19.89 34.58
N ALA A 62 1.87 -19.88 33.88
CA ALA A 62 1.44 -18.74 33.08
C ALA A 62 1.33 -17.46 33.93
N ILE A 63 1.91 -16.37 33.42
CA ILE A 63 1.83 -15.05 34.03
C ILE A 63 0.38 -14.56 33.93
N ALA A 64 -0.24 -14.30 35.08
CA ALA A 64 -1.57 -13.74 35.18
C ALA A 64 -1.52 -12.21 35.12
N LEU A 65 -2.16 -11.63 34.10
CA LEU A 65 -2.38 -10.19 34.02
C LEU A 65 -3.41 -9.76 35.07
N ASN A 66 -3.18 -8.60 35.66
CA ASN A 66 -4.12 -7.93 36.56
C ASN A 66 -4.70 -6.71 35.86
N ASP A 67 -5.96 -6.41 36.19
CA ASP A 67 -6.62 -5.19 35.76
C ASP A 67 -5.77 -3.97 36.13
N SER A 68 -5.70 -3.00 35.23
CA SER A 68 -5.08 -1.69 35.43
C SER A 68 -3.56 -1.70 35.62
N VAL A 69 -2.91 -2.86 35.40
CA VAL A 69 -1.46 -3.03 35.43
C VAL A 69 -0.95 -3.29 34.02
N ASN A 70 -0.34 -2.28 33.40
CA ASN A 70 0.32 -2.48 32.11
C ASN A 70 1.66 -3.18 32.30
N VAL A 71 2.04 -3.99 31.33
CA VAL A 71 3.31 -4.72 31.33
C VAL A 71 4.03 -4.45 30.01
N TYR A 72 5.18 -3.80 30.12
CA TYR A 72 6.00 -3.40 28.99
C TYR A 72 7.33 -4.14 29.04
N GLY A 73 7.66 -4.84 27.97
CA GLY A 73 8.92 -5.55 27.80
C GLY A 73 9.90 -4.77 26.95
N SER A 74 11.08 -5.36 26.78
CA SER A 74 12.13 -4.91 25.87
C SER A 74 12.82 -3.58 26.22
N PHE A 75 13.02 -3.32 27.51
CA PHE A 75 13.87 -2.22 27.98
C PHE A 75 15.35 -2.60 28.02
N ALA A 76 16.25 -1.65 27.74
CA ALA A 76 17.69 -1.78 27.99
C ALA A 76 18.04 -1.71 29.49
N GLY A 77 17.12 -1.19 30.32
CA GLY A 77 17.29 -1.12 31.77
C GLY A 77 17.91 0.20 32.24
N THR A 78 17.75 1.27 31.47
CA THR A 78 18.20 2.64 31.78
C THR A 78 17.12 3.69 31.52
N GLU A 79 16.03 3.30 30.89
CA GLU A 79 14.97 4.19 30.45
C GLU A 79 14.15 4.76 31.62
N THR A 80 13.64 5.96 31.41
CA THR A 80 12.72 6.69 32.30
C THR A 80 11.34 6.88 31.68
N ALA A 81 11.10 6.38 30.46
CA ALA A 81 9.80 6.41 29.78
C ALA A 81 9.64 5.23 28.80
N VAL A 82 8.41 4.73 28.61
CA VAL A 82 8.09 3.61 27.69
C VAL A 82 8.54 3.88 26.25
N ALA A 83 8.47 5.13 25.79
CA ALA A 83 8.84 5.54 24.44
C ALA A 83 10.37 5.52 24.17
N GLN A 84 11.20 5.39 25.22
CA GLN A 84 12.67 5.34 25.07
C GLN A 84 13.18 3.94 24.73
N ARG A 85 12.32 2.90 24.72
CA ARG A 85 12.71 1.56 24.29
C ARG A 85 13.21 1.60 22.84
N ALA A 86 14.46 1.20 22.66
CA ALA A 86 15.10 1.21 21.35
C ALA A 86 14.46 0.16 20.42
N ARG A 87 14.16 0.58 19.19
CA ARG A 87 13.65 -0.28 18.11
C ARG A 87 14.76 -0.58 17.12
N ILE A 88 14.62 -1.65 16.36
CA ILE A 88 15.50 -1.92 15.22
C ILE A 88 15.23 -0.88 14.14
N GLU A 89 16.28 -0.23 13.63
CA GLU A 89 16.17 0.76 12.54
C GLU A 89 15.59 0.10 11.30
N ASN A 90 14.57 0.73 10.68
CA ASN A 90 13.79 0.16 9.58
C ASN A 90 13.12 -1.19 9.90
N GLY A 91 13.05 -1.57 11.17
CA GLY A 91 12.38 -2.77 11.65
C GLY A 91 10.87 -2.59 11.77
N ASN A 92 10.20 -3.70 12.01
CA ASN A 92 8.76 -3.74 12.23
C ASN A 92 8.39 -3.26 13.66
N PRO A 93 7.12 -2.91 13.92
CA PRO A 93 6.66 -2.44 15.24
C PRO A 93 6.88 -3.40 16.42
N TRP A 94 7.17 -4.67 16.19
CA TRP A 94 7.47 -5.66 17.24
C TRP A 94 8.97 -5.93 17.44
N GLU A 95 9.85 -5.26 16.67
CA GLU A 95 11.30 -5.50 16.71
C GLU A 95 12.00 -4.46 17.59
N PHE A 96 12.36 -4.88 18.81
CA PHE A 96 13.10 -4.08 19.78
C PHE A 96 14.56 -4.51 19.85
N ALA A 97 15.46 -3.56 20.14
CA ALA A 97 16.90 -3.83 20.23
C ALA A 97 17.29 -4.67 21.46
N SER A 98 16.47 -4.63 22.52
CA SER A 98 16.70 -5.33 23.79
C SER A 98 15.54 -6.27 24.09
N PRO A 99 15.28 -7.34 23.31
CA PRO A 99 14.05 -8.12 23.40
C PRO A 99 13.89 -8.83 24.76
N THR A 100 12.68 -8.78 25.33
CA THR A 100 12.28 -9.65 26.46
C THR A 100 11.61 -10.91 25.94
N VAL A 101 12.20 -12.07 26.22
CA VAL A 101 11.73 -13.38 25.76
C VAL A 101 11.08 -14.14 26.91
N LEU A 102 9.82 -14.53 26.74
CA LEU A 102 9.12 -15.46 27.61
C LEU A 102 9.12 -16.83 26.95
N LYS A 103 9.80 -17.80 27.57
CA LYS A 103 9.98 -19.15 27.05
C LYS A 103 9.24 -20.18 27.89
N GLY A 104 8.27 -20.86 27.30
CA GLY A 104 7.44 -21.85 27.97
C GLY A 104 8.24 -23.09 28.36
N ASN A 105 7.99 -23.58 29.57
CA ASN A 105 8.47 -24.87 30.05
C ASN A 105 7.29 -25.63 30.68
N GLY A 106 6.47 -26.23 29.81
CA GLY A 106 5.26 -26.94 30.23
C GLY A 106 4.06 -26.06 30.59
N ALA A 107 4.10 -24.76 30.24
CA ALA A 107 3.01 -23.83 30.46
C ALA A 107 2.80 -22.87 29.29
N ARG A 108 1.60 -22.29 29.22
CA ARG A 108 1.33 -21.04 28.50
C ARG A 108 2.14 -19.90 29.11
N LEU A 109 2.41 -18.85 28.33
CA LEU A 109 3.24 -17.72 28.76
C LEU A 109 2.42 -16.71 29.58
N VAL A 110 1.29 -16.25 29.04
CA VAL A 110 0.51 -15.13 29.62
C VAL A 110 -0.98 -15.46 29.61
N GLN A 111 -1.73 -15.01 30.60
CA GLN A 111 -3.18 -15.20 30.64
C GLN A 111 -3.90 -14.05 31.35
N ALA A 112 -5.06 -13.68 30.82
CA ALA A 112 -6.06 -12.93 31.55
C ALA A 112 -7.06 -13.91 32.20
N GLY A 113 -7.20 -13.85 33.53
CA GLY A 113 -8.14 -14.70 34.27
C GLY A 113 -9.60 -14.40 33.94
N GLY A 114 -9.92 -13.12 33.74
CA GLY A 114 -11.24 -12.60 33.39
C GLY A 114 -11.14 -11.35 32.49
N HIS A 115 -12.28 -10.84 32.07
CA HIS A 115 -12.38 -9.54 31.39
C HIS A 115 -11.99 -8.42 32.37
N MET A 116 -11.30 -7.39 31.89
CA MET A 116 -10.84 -6.27 32.71
C MET A 116 -11.84 -5.11 32.64
N ASP A 117 -11.92 -4.29 33.69
CA ASP A 117 -12.73 -3.08 33.71
C ASP A 117 -12.03 -1.93 32.98
N MET A 118 -10.69 -1.89 33.03
CA MET A 118 -9.88 -0.91 32.31
C MET A 118 -8.95 -1.54 31.28
N GLU A 119 -8.58 -0.73 30.27
CA GLU A 119 -7.58 -1.12 29.28
C GLU A 119 -6.27 -1.51 29.99
N THR A 120 -5.84 -2.74 29.74
CA THR A 120 -4.64 -3.35 30.31
C THR A 120 -3.72 -3.80 29.18
N ILE A 121 -2.53 -3.21 29.09
CA ILE A 121 -1.62 -3.38 27.95
C ILE A 121 -0.53 -4.41 28.27
N PHE A 122 -0.28 -5.33 27.34
CA PHE A 122 0.87 -6.22 27.32
C PHE A 122 1.66 -6.00 26.02
N ASP A 123 2.86 -5.40 26.13
CA ASP A 123 3.55 -4.83 24.98
C ASP A 123 5.05 -5.18 24.93
N GLY A 124 5.54 -5.53 23.73
CA GLY A 124 6.97 -5.61 23.46
C GLY A 124 7.66 -6.86 24.02
N PHE A 125 7.03 -8.03 23.87
CA PHE A 125 7.58 -9.32 24.28
C PHE A 125 7.68 -10.30 23.11
N VAL A 126 8.64 -11.23 23.23
CA VAL A 126 8.69 -12.46 22.43
C VAL A 126 8.08 -13.59 23.25
N LEU A 127 7.01 -14.23 22.76
CA LEU A 127 6.32 -15.34 23.41
C LEU A 127 6.59 -16.64 22.63
N THR A 128 7.25 -17.61 23.27
CA THR A 128 7.64 -18.84 22.57
C THR A 128 7.61 -20.10 23.42
N GLY A 129 7.43 -21.27 22.81
CA GLY A 129 7.44 -22.56 23.48
C GLY A 129 6.25 -22.83 24.40
N GLY A 130 5.20 -22.02 24.31
CA GLY A 130 3.98 -22.20 25.09
C GLY A 130 3.15 -23.39 24.62
N ASN A 131 2.45 -24.05 25.55
CA ASN A 131 1.65 -25.25 25.27
C ASN A 131 0.15 -25.09 25.59
N GLY A 132 -0.28 -23.89 25.98
CA GLY A 132 -1.68 -23.61 26.35
C GLY A 132 -2.09 -24.12 27.74
N THR A 133 -1.22 -24.81 28.48
CA THR A 133 -1.51 -25.21 29.87
C THR A 133 -1.52 -23.98 30.78
N GLY A 134 -2.66 -23.74 31.44
CA GLY A 134 -2.87 -22.60 32.33
C GLY A 134 -4.12 -22.78 33.17
N SER A 135 -4.47 -21.79 33.99
CA SER A 135 -5.68 -21.85 34.83
C SER A 135 -6.94 -21.36 34.11
N ALA A 136 -6.80 -20.51 33.08
CA ALA A 136 -7.90 -20.07 32.23
C ALA A 136 -7.84 -20.75 30.85
N LEU A 137 -8.96 -21.31 30.39
CA LEU A 137 -9.10 -21.91 29.05
C LEU A 137 -7.95 -22.89 28.71
N SER A 138 -7.62 -23.77 29.66
CA SER A 138 -6.47 -24.68 29.56
C SER A 138 -6.51 -25.53 28.28
N GLY A 139 -5.34 -25.71 27.67
CA GLY A 139 -5.16 -26.39 26.38
C GLY A 139 -5.42 -25.51 25.15
N SER A 140 -5.97 -24.30 25.31
CA SER A 140 -6.14 -23.32 24.23
C SER A 140 -5.09 -22.21 24.31
N GLY A 141 -4.93 -21.36 23.31
CA GLY A 141 -4.06 -20.18 23.34
C GLY A 141 -2.65 -20.51 23.78
N GLY A 142 -1.91 -21.24 22.94
CA GLY A 142 -0.60 -21.79 23.28
C GLY A 142 0.32 -20.77 23.93
N ALA A 143 0.28 -19.53 23.41
CA ALA A 143 0.99 -18.39 23.94
C ALA A 143 0.20 -17.62 25.01
N ALA A 144 -1.04 -17.23 24.70
CA ALA A 144 -1.78 -16.26 25.52
C ALA A 144 -3.32 -16.41 25.51
N VAL A 145 -3.96 -15.92 26.58
CA VAL A 145 -5.42 -15.68 26.66
C VAL A 145 -5.71 -14.19 26.53
N ALA A 146 -6.45 -13.78 25.50
CA ALA A 146 -7.00 -12.43 25.39
C ALA A 146 -8.46 -12.36 25.84
N ARG A 147 -8.77 -11.33 26.61
CA ARG A 147 -10.12 -11.04 27.13
C ARG A 147 -10.42 -9.56 26.96
N GLY A 148 -11.68 -9.19 27.16
CA GLY A 148 -12.14 -7.80 27.06
C GLY A 148 -11.24 -6.83 27.81
N ASN A 149 -10.95 -5.70 27.17
CA ASN A 149 -10.06 -4.64 27.63
C ASN A 149 -8.59 -5.04 27.83
N VAL A 150 -8.15 -6.22 27.38
CA VAL A 150 -6.72 -6.55 27.30
C VAL A 150 -6.20 -6.25 25.90
N VAL A 151 -5.09 -5.52 25.80
CA VAL A 151 -4.41 -5.17 24.55
C VAL A 151 -3.06 -5.85 24.50
N TYR A 152 -2.92 -6.82 23.60
CA TYR A 152 -1.63 -7.43 23.26
C TYR A 152 -1.08 -6.72 22.03
N GLN A 153 0.09 -6.08 22.15
CA GLN A 153 0.65 -5.32 21.04
C GLN A 153 2.17 -5.38 20.91
N ASN A 154 2.68 -5.16 19.71
CA ASN A 154 4.12 -5.14 19.44
C ASN A 154 4.82 -6.44 19.88
N LEU A 155 4.16 -7.58 19.70
CA LEU A 155 4.65 -8.89 20.13
C LEU A 155 5.20 -9.71 18.97
N ILE A 156 6.17 -10.57 19.27
CA ILE A 156 6.54 -11.71 18.43
C ILE A 156 6.02 -12.97 19.12
N VAL A 157 5.05 -13.66 18.53
CA VAL A 157 4.42 -14.84 19.10
C VAL A 157 4.67 -16.03 18.20
N ARG A 158 5.58 -16.91 18.62
CA ARG A 158 6.06 -17.99 17.74
C ARG A 158 6.32 -19.31 18.41
N GLU A 159 6.17 -20.39 17.64
CA GLU A 159 6.52 -21.74 18.08
C GLU A 159 5.74 -22.17 19.33
N ASN A 160 4.48 -21.71 19.43
CA ASN A 160 3.57 -22.13 20.48
C ASN A 160 2.60 -23.18 19.94
N THR A 161 2.15 -24.06 20.81
CA THR A 161 1.25 -25.17 20.46
C THR A 161 0.03 -25.16 21.37
N ALA A 162 -1.14 -25.47 20.82
CA ALA A 162 -2.36 -25.69 21.58
C ALA A 162 -3.10 -26.93 21.08
N THR A 163 -3.76 -27.64 21.99
CA THR A 163 -4.54 -28.86 21.69
C THR A 163 -6.05 -28.66 21.81
N GLY A 164 -6.50 -27.46 22.18
CA GLY A 164 -7.90 -27.08 22.34
C GLY A 164 -8.41 -26.09 21.28
N ALA A 165 -7.75 -24.93 21.17
CA ALA A 165 -8.02 -23.87 20.20
C ALA A 165 -6.87 -22.84 20.20
N GLY A 166 -6.56 -22.19 19.08
CA GLY A 166 -5.63 -21.06 19.06
C GLY A 166 -4.18 -21.42 19.42
N GLY A 167 -3.36 -21.83 18.45
CA GLY A 167 -1.96 -22.20 18.68
C GLY A 167 -1.12 -21.07 19.31
N ALA A 168 -1.39 -19.81 18.97
CA ALA A 168 -0.87 -18.65 19.71
C ALA A 168 -1.90 -18.09 20.69
N PHE A 169 -3.02 -17.55 20.20
CA PHE A 169 -3.99 -16.84 21.02
C PHE A 169 -5.34 -17.56 21.07
N ILE A 170 -5.93 -17.61 22.27
CA ILE A 170 -7.37 -17.76 22.46
C ILE A 170 -7.95 -16.41 22.89
N MET A 171 -8.90 -15.88 22.12
CA MET A 171 -9.55 -14.61 22.41
C MET A 171 -11.02 -14.83 22.79
N THR A 172 -11.45 -14.22 23.89
CA THR A 172 -12.86 -14.09 24.26
C THR A 172 -13.23 -12.61 24.45
N GLY A 173 -12.65 -11.75 23.62
CA GLY A 173 -12.65 -10.29 23.73
C GLY A 173 -11.22 -9.72 23.66
N GLY A 174 -11.12 -8.39 23.58
CA GLY A 174 -9.85 -7.65 23.64
C GLY A 174 -9.21 -7.41 22.28
N THR A 175 -7.97 -6.94 22.29
CA THR A 175 -7.26 -6.50 21.08
C THR A 175 -5.92 -7.19 20.93
N VAL A 176 -5.62 -7.67 19.73
CA VAL A 176 -4.29 -8.14 19.31
C VAL A 176 -3.88 -7.30 18.11
N ARG A 177 -2.82 -6.50 18.26
CA ARG A 177 -2.40 -5.56 17.20
C ARG A 177 -0.92 -5.35 17.04
N TYR A 178 -0.47 -5.04 15.82
CA TYR A 178 0.95 -4.81 15.53
C TYR A 178 1.82 -5.96 16.03
N CYS A 179 1.37 -7.21 15.86
CA CYS A 179 2.12 -8.40 16.26
C CYS A 179 2.56 -9.21 15.03
N LEU A 180 3.71 -9.89 15.19
CA LEU A 180 4.07 -11.04 14.37
C LEU A 180 3.60 -12.31 15.06
N ILE A 181 2.76 -13.08 14.40
CA ILE A 181 2.20 -14.34 14.90
C ILE A 181 2.59 -15.43 13.92
N GLU A 182 3.60 -16.22 14.26
CA GLU A 182 4.20 -17.15 13.32
C GLU A 182 4.54 -18.54 13.84
N SER A 183 4.48 -19.54 12.97
CA SER A 183 4.92 -20.90 13.29
C SER A 183 4.23 -21.49 14.54
N ASN A 184 2.99 -21.07 14.81
CA ASN A 184 2.19 -21.62 15.90
C ASN A 184 1.31 -22.75 15.37
N VAL A 185 1.04 -23.73 16.23
CA VAL A 185 0.44 -25.00 15.84
C VAL A 185 -0.81 -25.28 16.67
N HIS A 186 -1.86 -25.72 15.99
CA HIS A 186 -3.05 -26.27 16.60
C HIS A 186 -3.31 -27.69 16.07
N THR A 187 -3.19 -28.71 16.92
CA THR A 187 -3.15 -30.12 16.46
C THR A 187 -4.42 -30.92 16.70
N THR A 188 -5.25 -30.57 17.67
CA THR A 188 -6.44 -31.34 18.07
C THR A 188 -7.50 -30.41 18.64
N GLY A 189 -8.74 -30.88 18.79
CA GLY A 189 -9.84 -30.08 19.34
C GLY A 189 -10.89 -29.73 18.30
N GLY A 190 -12.13 -29.49 18.73
CA GLY A 190 -13.22 -29.13 17.80
C GLY A 190 -13.08 -27.71 17.24
N ASN A 191 -12.33 -26.85 17.92
CA ASN A 191 -12.18 -25.44 17.60
C ASN A 191 -10.86 -25.22 16.84
N GLY A 192 -10.82 -24.29 15.88
CA GLY A 192 -9.66 -24.09 14.99
C GLY A 192 -8.65 -23.07 15.52
N GLY A 193 -7.89 -22.44 14.63
CA GLY A 193 -6.99 -21.32 14.95
C GLY A 193 -5.53 -21.77 15.15
N GLY A 194 -4.73 -21.85 14.10
CA GLY A 194 -3.28 -22.11 14.25
C GLY A 194 -2.57 -20.92 14.89
N GLY A 195 -2.79 -19.72 14.35
CA GLY A 195 -2.39 -18.46 14.97
C GLY A 195 -3.38 -18.07 16.06
N ILE A 196 -4.53 -17.53 15.65
CA ILE A 196 -5.53 -16.97 16.57
C ILE A 196 -6.84 -17.77 16.48
N PHE A 197 -7.45 -18.07 17.63
CA PHE A 197 -8.87 -18.43 17.70
C PHE A 197 -9.65 -17.40 18.50
N SER A 198 -10.68 -16.82 17.89
CA SER A 198 -11.56 -15.80 18.48
C SER A 198 -12.94 -16.38 18.73
N ASN A 199 -13.37 -16.36 19.99
CA ASN A 199 -14.69 -16.80 20.44
C ASN A 199 -15.29 -15.81 21.46
N PRO A 200 -15.51 -14.54 21.07
CA PRO A 200 -16.04 -13.53 21.98
C PRO A 200 -17.50 -13.81 22.37
N PRO A 201 -17.82 -13.80 23.68
CA PRO A 201 -19.20 -13.77 24.16
C PRO A 201 -19.80 -12.37 23.98
N ALA A 202 -21.13 -12.29 24.06
CA ALA A 202 -21.87 -11.02 23.96
C ALA A 202 -21.32 -9.95 24.92
N GLY A 203 -21.16 -8.73 24.42
CA GLY A 203 -20.63 -7.57 25.17
C GLY A 203 -19.11 -7.43 25.15
N TYR A 204 -18.36 -8.40 24.61
CA TYR A 204 -16.90 -8.40 24.63
C TYR A 204 -16.30 -8.61 23.24
N PRO A 205 -16.35 -7.60 22.36
CA PRO A 205 -15.83 -7.72 21.01
C PRO A 205 -14.32 -8.01 20.99
N SER A 206 -13.88 -8.67 19.91
CA SER A 206 -12.46 -8.95 19.66
C SER A 206 -11.96 -8.16 18.46
N TYR A 207 -10.76 -7.59 18.57
CA TYR A 207 -10.10 -6.82 17.51
C TYR A 207 -8.76 -7.47 17.16
N ILE A 208 -8.59 -7.84 15.90
CA ILE A 208 -7.37 -8.43 15.35
C ILE A 208 -6.93 -7.50 14.23
N GLU A 209 -5.98 -6.61 14.51
CA GLU A 209 -5.65 -5.51 13.60
C GLU A 209 -4.15 -5.31 13.36
N HIS A 210 -3.75 -4.94 12.14
CA HIS A 210 -2.35 -4.59 11.83
C HIS A 210 -1.31 -5.69 12.15
N ASN A 211 -1.70 -6.97 12.11
CA ASN A 211 -0.81 -8.08 12.40
C ASN A 211 -0.21 -8.70 11.14
N VAL A 212 0.91 -9.38 11.33
CA VAL A 212 1.49 -10.32 10.37
C VAL A 212 1.27 -11.74 10.91
N ILE A 213 0.45 -12.53 10.22
CA ILE A 213 0.03 -13.87 10.66
C ILE A 213 0.48 -14.88 9.62
N ARG A 214 1.55 -15.63 9.92
CA ARG A 214 2.20 -16.48 8.92
C ARG A 214 2.72 -17.81 9.42
N ASN A 215 2.90 -18.78 8.54
CA ASN A 215 3.50 -20.08 8.89
C ASN A 215 2.75 -20.85 9.99
N ASN A 216 1.54 -20.42 10.37
CA ASN A 216 0.77 -21.10 11.40
C ASN A 216 0.06 -22.30 10.78
N SER A 217 -0.17 -23.33 11.59
CA SER A 217 -0.82 -24.55 11.13
C SER A 217 -1.96 -24.99 12.02
N SER A 218 -3.00 -25.56 11.41
CA SER A 218 -4.09 -26.21 12.11
C SER A 218 -4.50 -27.49 11.39
N THR A 219 -4.64 -28.58 12.13
CA THR A 219 -5.19 -29.85 11.60
C THR A 219 -6.72 -29.84 11.50
N VAL A 220 -7.38 -28.75 11.92
CA VAL A 220 -8.83 -28.69 12.07
C VAL A 220 -9.45 -27.65 11.14
N ARG A 221 -9.07 -26.38 11.27
CA ARG A 221 -9.54 -25.24 10.46
C ARG A 221 -8.91 -23.93 10.92
N GLY A 222 -8.95 -22.89 10.08
CA GLY A 222 -8.57 -21.53 10.47
C GLY A 222 -7.09 -21.43 10.86
N ALA A 223 -6.17 -21.88 10.01
CA ALA A 223 -4.76 -21.95 10.40
C ALA A 223 -4.15 -20.58 10.71
N GLY A 224 -4.48 -19.53 9.95
CA GLY A 224 -4.19 -18.16 10.37
C GLY A 224 -5.10 -17.72 11.52
N ILE A 225 -6.38 -17.53 11.21
CA ILE A 225 -7.41 -17.06 12.16
C ILE A 225 -8.63 -18.00 12.11
N GLY A 226 -9.12 -18.43 13.27
CA GLY A 226 -10.44 -19.04 13.44
C GLY A 226 -11.38 -18.13 14.25
N VAL A 227 -12.65 -18.04 13.86
CA VAL A 227 -13.67 -17.24 14.56
C VAL A 227 -14.96 -18.05 14.76
N GLN A 228 -15.50 -18.05 15.97
CA GLN A 228 -16.78 -18.71 16.31
C GLN A 228 -17.65 -17.97 17.35
N GLY A 229 -17.25 -16.77 17.78
CA GLY A 229 -17.98 -16.04 18.83
C GLY A 229 -19.34 -15.52 18.42
N ALA A 230 -20.26 -15.41 19.38
CA ALA A 230 -21.56 -14.78 19.16
C ALA A 230 -21.46 -13.26 18.96
N GLU A 231 -20.43 -12.65 19.54
CA GLU A 231 -20.13 -11.23 19.40
C GLU A 231 -19.23 -10.96 18.19
N MET A 232 -19.20 -9.70 17.77
CA MET A 232 -18.39 -9.23 16.65
C MET A 232 -16.89 -9.48 16.89
N THR A 233 -16.25 -10.13 15.89
CA THR A 233 -14.80 -10.08 15.71
C THR A 233 -14.49 -9.16 14.54
N TYR A 234 -13.67 -8.15 14.81
CA TYR A 234 -13.13 -7.22 13.82
C TYR A 234 -11.76 -7.72 13.38
N VAL A 235 -11.60 -8.01 12.09
CA VAL A 235 -10.33 -8.47 11.50
C VAL A 235 -9.93 -7.48 10.42
N SER A 236 -8.92 -6.67 10.67
CA SER A 236 -8.54 -5.61 9.73
C SER A 236 -7.05 -5.37 9.58
N HIS A 237 -6.62 -4.91 8.41
CA HIS A 237 -5.23 -4.47 8.18
C HIS A 237 -4.18 -5.57 8.45
N ASN A 238 -4.59 -6.84 8.38
CA ASN A 238 -3.67 -7.96 8.61
C ASN A 238 -3.06 -8.46 7.30
N ARG A 239 -1.80 -8.90 7.38
CA ARG A 239 -1.16 -9.76 6.36
C ARG A 239 -1.27 -11.20 6.84
N ILE A 240 -2.08 -12.01 6.17
CA ILE A 240 -2.34 -13.40 6.53
C ILE A 240 -1.84 -14.30 5.42
N TYR A 241 -0.68 -14.93 5.61
CA TYR A 241 -0.05 -15.67 4.52
C TYR A 241 0.76 -16.87 4.96
N ASN A 242 1.01 -17.80 4.03
CA ASN A 242 1.80 -19.00 4.31
C ASN A 242 1.26 -19.88 5.45
N ASN A 243 -0.03 -19.81 5.78
CA ASN A 243 -0.65 -20.64 6.80
C ASN A 243 -1.25 -21.91 6.19
N THR A 244 -1.22 -23.02 6.94
CA THR A 244 -1.67 -24.33 6.45
C THR A 244 -2.76 -24.94 7.34
N ALA A 245 -3.97 -25.09 6.78
CA ALA A 245 -5.06 -25.86 7.37
C ALA A 245 -5.13 -27.24 6.71
N ALA A 246 -4.49 -28.24 7.31
CA ALA A 246 -4.46 -29.61 6.77
C ALA A 246 -4.21 -30.65 7.88
N ASP A 247 -4.87 -31.81 7.74
CA ASP A 247 -4.62 -33.01 8.54
C ASP A 247 -4.00 -34.08 7.64
N GLY A 248 -2.68 -34.24 7.73
CA GLY A 248 -1.91 -34.97 6.74
C GLY A 248 -2.12 -34.38 5.34
N THR A 249 -2.66 -35.18 4.42
CA THR A 249 -3.00 -34.75 3.05
C THR A 249 -4.42 -34.19 2.91
N SER A 250 -5.26 -34.29 3.96
CA SER A 250 -6.62 -33.78 3.95
C SER A 250 -6.63 -32.28 4.25
N MET A 251 -6.85 -31.48 3.21
CA MET A 251 -7.00 -30.05 3.37
C MET A 251 -8.25 -29.71 4.19
N LYS A 252 -8.12 -28.76 5.12
CA LYS A 252 -9.19 -28.30 6.00
C LYS A 252 -9.62 -26.87 5.66
N PRO A 253 -10.85 -26.45 6.01
CA PRO A 253 -11.32 -25.10 5.69
C PRO A 253 -10.51 -24.00 6.38
N GLY A 254 -10.34 -22.88 5.67
CA GLY A 254 -9.73 -21.67 6.20
C GLY A 254 -8.22 -21.78 6.44
N GLY A 255 -7.44 -21.99 5.38
CA GLY A 255 -5.98 -21.85 5.44
C GLY A 255 -5.58 -20.48 6.02
N GLY A 256 -6.16 -19.40 5.49
CA GLY A 256 -6.02 -18.07 6.06
C GLY A 256 -7.02 -17.83 7.19
N ILE A 257 -8.32 -17.84 6.86
CA ILE A 257 -9.40 -17.51 7.80
C ILE A 257 -10.50 -18.56 7.77
N TYR A 258 -10.90 -19.05 8.94
CA TYR A 258 -12.17 -19.73 9.15
C TYR A 258 -13.06 -18.84 10.01
N SER A 259 -14.20 -18.41 9.48
CA SER A 259 -15.11 -17.51 10.17
C SER A 259 -16.52 -18.09 10.23
N ASN A 260 -17.00 -18.34 11.45
CA ASN A 260 -18.31 -18.90 11.73
C ASN A 260 -19.07 -18.07 12.75
N SER A 261 -19.45 -16.85 12.37
CA SER A 261 -20.28 -15.95 13.16
C SER A 261 -21.00 -14.94 12.27
N ALA A 262 -22.23 -14.57 12.65
CA ALA A 262 -23.09 -13.69 11.87
C ALA A 262 -22.65 -12.21 11.89
N SER A 263 -21.85 -11.81 12.88
CA SER A 263 -21.58 -10.40 13.20
C SER A 263 -20.18 -9.92 12.80
N ASN A 264 -19.42 -10.75 12.08
CA ASN A 264 -18.03 -10.44 11.76
C ASN A 264 -17.87 -9.26 10.81
N ARG A 265 -16.75 -8.57 10.96
CA ARG A 265 -16.30 -7.53 10.03
C ARG A 265 -14.85 -7.83 9.66
N ILE A 266 -14.63 -8.26 8.42
CA ILE A 266 -13.32 -8.59 7.89
C ILE A 266 -13.02 -7.63 6.75
N LEU A 267 -12.09 -6.71 6.95
CA LEU A 267 -11.84 -5.67 5.97
C LEU A 267 -10.40 -5.22 5.84
N ASN A 268 -10.02 -4.72 4.65
CA ASN A 268 -8.67 -4.25 4.39
C ASN A 268 -7.61 -5.28 4.79
N ASN A 269 -7.76 -6.57 4.44
CA ASN A 269 -6.73 -7.58 4.71
C ASN A 269 -6.08 -8.05 3.42
N LEU A 270 -4.81 -8.44 3.54
CA LEU A 270 -4.08 -9.20 2.52
C LEU A 270 -4.05 -10.66 2.93
N ILE A 271 -4.69 -11.52 2.14
CA ILE A 271 -4.81 -12.96 2.42
C ILE A 271 -4.20 -13.72 1.24
N TYR A 272 -2.95 -14.16 1.37
CA TYR A 272 -2.23 -14.71 0.23
C TYR A 272 -1.39 -15.94 0.56
N ASN A 273 -1.15 -16.79 -0.44
CA ASN A 273 -0.25 -17.94 -0.27
C ASN A 273 -0.58 -18.85 0.93
N ASN A 274 -1.85 -18.97 1.32
CA ASN A 274 -2.29 -19.91 2.35
C ASN A 274 -2.74 -21.22 1.70
N THR A 275 -2.68 -22.32 2.44
CA THR A 275 -3.11 -23.65 1.99
C THR A 275 -4.23 -24.19 2.86
N GLY A 276 -5.37 -24.50 2.25
CA GLY A 276 -6.48 -25.19 2.90
C GLY A 276 -7.53 -25.59 1.87
N GLY A 277 -8.58 -26.30 2.30
CA GLY A 277 -9.71 -26.63 1.43
C GLY A 277 -10.44 -25.37 0.96
N THR A 278 -10.31 -24.30 1.75
CA THR A 278 -10.61 -22.93 1.39
C THR A 278 -9.51 -22.03 1.96
N ALA A 279 -9.18 -20.93 1.30
CA ALA A 279 -8.35 -19.90 1.91
C ALA A 279 -9.14 -19.14 2.97
N VAL A 280 -10.40 -18.85 2.65
CA VAL A 280 -11.37 -18.22 3.53
C VAL A 280 -12.64 -19.06 3.55
N TYR A 281 -13.02 -19.55 4.72
CA TYR A 281 -14.38 -20.02 4.98
C TYR A 281 -15.13 -18.90 5.70
N TYR A 282 -16.26 -18.45 5.14
CA TYR A 282 -16.97 -17.27 5.61
C TYR A 282 -18.44 -17.56 5.82
N ASN A 283 -18.89 -17.55 7.09
CA ASN A 283 -20.27 -17.82 7.48
C ASN A 283 -20.86 -16.65 8.27
N GLY A 284 -20.99 -15.50 7.62
CA GLY A 284 -21.77 -14.36 8.12
C GLY A 284 -20.99 -13.07 8.33
N GLY A 285 -21.69 -11.94 8.13
CA GLY A 285 -21.21 -10.58 8.37
C GLY A 285 -20.72 -9.87 7.11
N ASN A 286 -19.79 -8.93 7.30
CA ASN A 286 -19.24 -8.07 6.25
C ASN A 286 -17.78 -8.40 5.87
N PHE A 287 -17.53 -8.64 4.59
CA PHE A 287 -16.22 -8.93 4.01
C PHE A 287 -15.88 -7.88 2.94
N TYR A 288 -15.16 -6.82 3.31
CA TYR A 288 -15.01 -5.61 2.48
C TYR A 288 -13.56 -5.28 2.17
N ASN A 289 -13.27 -4.82 0.96
CA ASN A 289 -11.96 -4.28 0.63
C ASN A 289 -10.82 -5.27 0.96
N ASN A 290 -10.96 -6.56 0.69
CA ASN A 290 -9.88 -7.52 0.95
C ASN A 290 -9.19 -7.90 -0.36
N THR A 291 -7.92 -8.31 -0.27
CA THR A 291 -7.18 -8.89 -1.40
C THR A 291 -6.83 -10.34 -1.06
N VAL A 292 -7.45 -11.29 -1.76
CA VAL A 292 -7.32 -12.73 -1.55
C VAL A 292 -6.67 -13.39 -2.76
N VAL A 293 -5.38 -13.72 -2.68
CA VAL A 293 -4.59 -14.06 -3.88
C VAL A 293 -3.62 -15.21 -3.70
N LYS A 294 -3.36 -15.99 -4.76
CA LYS A 294 -2.34 -17.06 -4.75
C LYS A 294 -2.50 -18.10 -3.63
N ASN A 295 -3.72 -18.29 -3.13
CA ASN A 295 -4.00 -19.32 -2.13
C ASN A 295 -4.34 -20.65 -2.81
N ILE A 296 -4.11 -21.74 -2.08
CA ILE A 296 -4.82 -22.99 -2.31
C ILE A 296 -6.13 -22.92 -1.51
N GLY A 297 -7.23 -23.02 -2.24
CA GLY A 297 -8.58 -22.71 -1.79
C GLY A 297 -8.99 -21.27 -2.13
N GLY A 298 -10.27 -21.09 -2.49
CA GLY A 298 -10.87 -19.77 -2.70
C GLY A 298 -11.54 -19.24 -1.43
N ILE A 299 -12.54 -18.39 -1.63
CA ILE A 299 -13.52 -18.00 -0.62
C ILE A 299 -14.74 -18.93 -0.73
N TYR A 300 -15.15 -19.51 0.38
CA TYR A 300 -16.41 -20.26 0.49
C TYR A 300 -17.39 -19.53 1.40
N LEU A 301 -18.53 -19.15 0.85
CA LEU A 301 -19.64 -18.50 1.54
C LEU A 301 -20.60 -19.55 2.09
N ALA A 302 -20.94 -19.45 3.37
CA ALA A 302 -21.73 -20.41 4.14
C ALA A 302 -22.94 -19.74 4.82
N GLY A 303 -23.78 -20.54 5.49
CA GLY A 303 -25.21 -20.28 5.77
C GLY A 303 -25.74 -18.90 6.23
N ASN A 304 -25.03 -18.12 7.05
CA ASN A 304 -25.51 -16.83 7.60
C ASN A 304 -25.53 -15.72 6.55
N ALA A 305 -26.24 -14.61 6.80
CA ALA A 305 -26.27 -13.47 5.88
C ALA A 305 -24.86 -12.86 5.68
N ILE A 306 -24.47 -12.69 4.41
CA ILE A 306 -23.12 -12.27 4.00
C ILE A 306 -23.21 -11.07 3.06
N ASN A 307 -22.36 -10.07 3.33
CA ASN A 307 -22.05 -9.00 2.39
C ASN A 307 -20.58 -9.09 2.02
N ILE A 308 -20.28 -9.31 0.74
CA ILE A 308 -18.91 -9.24 0.20
C ILE A 308 -18.85 -8.17 -0.87
N ALA A 309 -17.97 -7.19 -0.66
CA ALA A 309 -17.81 -6.09 -1.58
C ALA A 309 -16.38 -5.60 -1.73
N ASN A 310 -16.09 -4.99 -2.88
CA ASN A 310 -14.79 -4.39 -3.20
C ASN A 310 -13.62 -5.35 -2.93
N THR A 311 -13.82 -6.66 -3.09
CA THR A 311 -12.81 -7.66 -2.78
C THR A 311 -12.20 -8.20 -4.07
N VAL A 312 -10.87 -8.34 -4.07
CA VAL A 312 -10.13 -9.03 -5.13
C VAL A 312 -9.94 -10.48 -4.74
N VAL A 313 -10.33 -11.41 -5.62
CA VAL A 313 -10.03 -12.85 -5.49
C VAL A 313 -9.35 -13.31 -6.77
N TRP A 314 -8.02 -13.44 -6.73
CA TRP A 314 -7.26 -13.68 -7.96
C TRP A 314 -6.15 -14.72 -7.81
N GLY A 315 -6.06 -15.60 -8.81
CA GLY A 315 -5.02 -16.64 -8.83
C GLY A 315 -5.12 -17.60 -7.65
N CYS A 316 -6.32 -17.91 -7.16
CA CYS A 316 -6.51 -19.03 -6.23
C CYS A 316 -6.77 -20.32 -7.02
N ALA A 317 -6.34 -21.46 -6.49
CA ALA A 317 -6.48 -22.77 -7.12
C ALA A 317 -6.92 -23.83 -6.10
N THR A 318 -7.42 -24.98 -6.55
CA THR A 318 -7.80 -26.08 -5.64
C THR A 318 -6.60 -26.85 -5.09
N ASP A 319 -5.44 -26.73 -5.71
CA ASP A 319 -4.20 -27.40 -5.33
C ASP A 319 -2.97 -26.63 -5.85
N VAL A 320 -1.77 -27.15 -5.51
CA VAL A 320 -0.47 -26.56 -5.86
C VAL A 320 -0.20 -26.47 -7.37
N THR A 321 -0.89 -27.26 -8.20
CA THR A 321 -0.65 -27.29 -9.66
C THR A 321 -1.19 -26.05 -10.35
N GLY A 322 -2.16 -25.36 -9.73
CA GLY A 322 -2.81 -24.20 -10.34
C GLY A 322 -3.79 -24.53 -11.47
N THR A 323 -3.97 -25.82 -11.81
CA THR A 323 -4.75 -26.25 -12.99
C THR A 323 -6.23 -25.93 -12.86
N THR A 324 -6.80 -26.10 -11.66
CA THR A 324 -8.21 -25.83 -11.40
C THR A 324 -8.34 -24.51 -10.64
N PRO A 325 -8.73 -23.43 -11.32
CA PRO A 325 -8.89 -22.14 -10.68
C PRO A 325 -10.11 -22.13 -9.74
N THR A 326 -10.05 -21.30 -8.70
CA THR A 326 -11.19 -21.05 -7.82
C THR A 326 -11.21 -19.58 -7.40
N SER A 327 -12.38 -19.07 -7.00
CA SER A 327 -12.54 -17.69 -6.52
C SER A 327 -13.58 -17.63 -5.41
N ILE A 328 -14.78 -17.11 -5.69
CA ILE A 328 -15.88 -17.07 -4.73
C ILE A 328 -16.84 -18.20 -5.04
N THR A 329 -17.12 -19.04 -4.05
CA THR A 329 -18.05 -20.18 -4.12
C THR A 329 -18.90 -20.20 -2.85
N GLY A 330 -19.92 -21.04 -2.76
CA GLY A 330 -20.70 -21.16 -1.55
C GLY A 330 -22.05 -21.86 -1.74
N VAL A 331 -22.84 -21.87 -0.67
CA VAL A 331 -24.21 -22.39 -0.71
C VAL A 331 -25.20 -21.37 -1.29
N ALA A 332 -26.37 -21.84 -1.74
CA ALA A 332 -27.41 -20.97 -2.25
C ALA A 332 -28.10 -20.19 -1.11
N ASN A 333 -28.25 -18.87 -1.26
CA ASN A 333 -28.93 -18.01 -0.28
C ASN A 333 -29.29 -16.63 -0.87
N SER A 334 -30.57 -16.27 -0.86
CA SER A 334 -31.06 -14.99 -1.42
C SER A 334 -30.83 -13.75 -0.55
N SER A 335 -30.33 -13.91 0.68
CA SER A 335 -30.02 -12.80 1.57
C SER A 335 -28.56 -12.34 1.45
N TRP A 336 -27.78 -12.88 0.50
CA TRP A 336 -26.37 -12.54 0.35
C TRP A 336 -26.14 -11.53 -0.76
N ASN A 337 -25.26 -10.58 -0.47
CA ASN A 337 -24.87 -9.53 -1.41
C ASN A 337 -23.41 -9.71 -1.83
N VAL A 338 -23.19 -9.95 -3.11
CA VAL A 338 -21.87 -10.11 -3.73
C VAL A 338 -21.74 -9.01 -4.77
N SER A 339 -21.03 -7.93 -4.44
CA SER A 339 -21.02 -6.72 -5.29
C SER A 339 -19.65 -6.07 -5.47
N ASN A 340 -19.34 -5.51 -6.65
CA ASN A 340 -18.09 -4.79 -6.92
C ASN A 340 -16.82 -5.61 -6.58
N ASN A 341 -16.86 -6.93 -6.68
CA ASN A 341 -15.69 -7.79 -6.49
C ASN A 341 -14.99 -8.02 -7.82
N ALA A 342 -13.68 -8.23 -7.78
CA ALA A 342 -12.89 -8.65 -8.92
C ALA A 342 -12.51 -10.12 -8.76
N THR A 343 -12.95 -10.98 -9.67
CA THR A 343 -12.74 -12.43 -9.55
C THR A 343 -12.02 -13.00 -10.76
N TYR A 344 -11.16 -13.97 -10.50
CA TYR A 344 -10.43 -14.70 -11.53
C TYR A 344 -11.30 -15.80 -12.17
N ASN A 345 -12.05 -16.54 -11.35
CA ASN A 345 -13.06 -17.49 -11.78
C ASN A 345 -14.45 -16.84 -11.67
N PRO A 346 -15.38 -17.07 -12.63
CA PRO A 346 -16.70 -16.46 -12.59
C PRO A 346 -17.42 -16.68 -11.26
N ILE A 347 -18.16 -15.65 -10.84
CA ILE A 347 -19.09 -15.77 -9.71
C ILE A 347 -20.25 -16.68 -10.13
N PRO A 348 -20.57 -17.73 -9.35
CA PRO A 348 -21.69 -18.62 -9.65
C PRO A 348 -23.03 -17.87 -9.70
N THR A 349 -23.80 -18.06 -10.77
CA THR A 349 -25.12 -17.46 -10.95
C THR A 349 -26.27 -18.35 -10.46
N ASP A 350 -25.96 -19.59 -10.06
CA ASP A 350 -26.92 -20.61 -9.64
C ASP A 350 -27.18 -20.62 -8.12
N LYS A 351 -26.62 -19.67 -7.36
CA LYS A 351 -26.67 -19.63 -5.89
C LYS A 351 -27.75 -18.71 -5.32
N SER A 352 -28.56 -18.11 -6.19
CA SER A 352 -29.62 -17.15 -5.80
C SER A 352 -29.10 -15.92 -5.05
N TRP A 353 -27.79 -15.62 -5.09
CA TRP A 353 -27.21 -14.42 -4.48
C TRP A 353 -27.64 -13.15 -5.23
N THR A 354 -27.66 -12.02 -4.54
CA THR A 354 -27.69 -10.70 -5.18
C THR A 354 -26.30 -10.39 -5.73
N ILE A 355 -26.15 -10.37 -7.06
CA ILE A 355 -24.88 -10.20 -7.76
C ILE A 355 -24.92 -8.89 -8.55
N GLU A 356 -24.04 -7.94 -8.23
CA GLU A 356 -24.05 -6.60 -8.86
C GLU A 356 -22.63 -6.08 -9.13
N ASN A 357 -22.38 -5.50 -10.30
CA ASN A 357 -21.15 -4.75 -10.62
C ASN A 357 -19.82 -5.49 -10.37
N ASN A 358 -19.83 -6.82 -10.24
CA ASN A 358 -18.61 -7.59 -10.15
C ASN A 358 -17.93 -7.65 -11.51
N ILE A 359 -16.60 -7.64 -11.50
CA ILE A 359 -15.79 -7.76 -12.70
C ILE A 359 -15.09 -9.12 -12.74
N GLN A 360 -15.02 -9.68 -13.94
CA GLN A 360 -14.27 -10.90 -14.18
C GLN A 360 -12.92 -10.55 -14.83
N LEU A 361 -11.83 -10.88 -14.14
CA LEU A 361 -10.48 -10.78 -14.66
C LEU A 361 -10.22 -11.89 -15.69
N SER A 362 -9.21 -11.71 -16.55
CA SER A 362 -8.91 -12.72 -17.57
C SER A 362 -8.43 -14.05 -16.96
N SER A 363 -8.77 -15.17 -17.60
CA SER A 363 -8.79 -16.53 -17.05
C SER A 363 -7.46 -17.31 -17.11
N ASN A 364 -6.31 -16.66 -17.29
CA ASN A 364 -5.00 -17.32 -17.45
C ASN A 364 -3.93 -16.95 -16.40
N VAL A 365 -4.34 -16.50 -15.20
CA VAL A 365 -3.47 -16.09 -14.07
C VAL A 365 -2.40 -15.05 -14.43
N SER A 366 -2.50 -14.38 -15.58
CA SER A 366 -1.58 -13.30 -15.89
C SER A 366 -1.89 -12.12 -14.98
N ASN A 367 -0.84 -11.53 -14.42
CA ASN A 367 -0.96 -10.25 -13.73
C ASN A 367 -1.15 -9.09 -14.74
N GLY A 368 -0.86 -9.32 -16.03
CA GLY A 368 -0.84 -8.33 -17.11
C GLY A 368 -2.05 -8.39 -18.06
N ASN A 369 -1.92 -7.68 -19.19
CA ASN A 369 -2.92 -7.70 -20.27
C ASN A 369 -2.89 -9.05 -20.99
N ILE A 370 -4.05 -9.47 -21.49
CA ILE A 370 -4.19 -10.66 -22.31
C ILE A 370 -4.55 -10.26 -23.73
N PRO A 371 -3.75 -10.67 -24.75
CA PRO A 371 -4.02 -10.29 -26.15
C PRO A 371 -5.41 -10.71 -26.64
N GLU A 372 -5.87 -11.90 -26.25
CA GLU A 372 -7.14 -12.48 -26.70
C GLU A 372 -7.98 -12.92 -25.48
N PRO A 373 -8.66 -11.98 -24.81
CA PRO A 373 -9.36 -12.30 -23.58
C PRO A 373 -10.69 -13.01 -23.84
N ALA A 374 -11.06 -13.90 -22.91
CA ALA A 374 -12.36 -14.58 -22.98
C ALA A 374 -13.52 -13.56 -22.94
N PRO A 375 -14.61 -13.79 -23.70
CA PRO A 375 -15.79 -12.94 -23.67
C PRO A 375 -16.32 -12.73 -22.24
N GLY A 376 -16.71 -11.50 -21.92
CA GLY A 376 -17.22 -11.13 -20.59
C GLY A 376 -16.14 -10.83 -19.54
N THR A 377 -14.84 -10.92 -19.89
CA THR A 377 -13.73 -10.51 -19.01
C THR A 377 -13.21 -9.12 -19.36
N VAL A 378 -12.56 -8.46 -18.39
CA VAL A 378 -11.96 -7.12 -18.58
C VAL A 378 -10.63 -7.10 -19.35
N GLY A 379 -10.19 -8.23 -19.92
CA GLY A 379 -9.00 -8.26 -20.77
C GLY A 379 -7.64 -8.23 -20.06
N SER A 380 -7.63 -8.21 -18.73
CA SER A 380 -6.41 -8.07 -17.93
C SER A 380 -6.53 -8.80 -16.59
N GLY A 381 -5.38 -9.12 -16.01
CA GLY A 381 -5.23 -9.37 -14.57
C GLY A 381 -5.28 -8.10 -13.73
N PRO A 382 -5.00 -8.21 -12.42
CA PRO A 382 -5.13 -7.13 -11.44
C PRO A 382 -4.00 -6.10 -11.46
N LYS A 383 -2.90 -6.35 -12.18
CA LYS A 383 -1.75 -5.42 -12.30
C LYS A 383 -1.13 -5.05 -10.95
N PHE A 384 -0.96 -6.05 -10.09
CA PHE A 384 -0.19 -5.90 -8.85
C PHE A 384 1.27 -5.57 -9.17
N VAL A 385 1.94 -4.81 -8.30
CA VAL A 385 3.35 -4.45 -8.50
C VAL A 385 4.26 -5.67 -8.59
N LYS A 386 4.08 -6.66 -7.70
CA LYS A 386 4.86 -7.90 -7.72
C LYS A 386 4.11 -9.07 -7.09
N VAL A 387 3.85 -10.11 -7.88
CA VAL A 387 3.12 -11.30 -7.43
C VAL A 387 4.05 -12.47 -7.12
N THR A 388 3.57 -13.41 -6.30
CA THR A 388 4.24 -14.71 -6.15
C THR A 388 4.00 -15.60 -7.38
N SER A 389 5.00 -16.42 -7.69
CA SER A 389 5.04 -17.34 -8.85
C SER A 389 4.39 -18.69 -8.58
N PHE A 390 4.02 -18.98 -7.33
CA PHE A 390 3.49 -20.26 -6.86
C PHE A 390 2.16 -20.08 -6.11
N TYR A 391 1.47 -21.19 -5.80
CA TYR A 391 0.21 -21.21 -5.08
C TYR A 391 0.38 -21.82 -3.70
N GLY A 392 -0.39 -21.34 -2.73
CA GLY A 392 -0.35 -21.84 -1.37
C GLY A 392 0.99 -21.52 -0.72
N VAL A 393 1.41 -22.42 0.18
CA VAL A 393 2.59 -22.16 1.01
C VAL A 393 3.90 -22.32 0.25
N ALA A 394 4.91 -21.54 0.60
CA ALA A 394 6.26 -21.66 0.09
C ALA A 394 6.92 -22.95 0.61
N LEU A 395 7.46 -23.76 -0.29
CA LEU A 395 8.03 -25.08 -0.01
C LEU A 395 9.57 -25.08 -0.03
N ASP A 396 10.18 -24.11 -0.70
CA ASP A 396 11.63 -23.99 -0.86
C ASP A 396 12.10 -22.53 -0.66
N ASP A 397 13.42 -22.34 -0.65
CA ASP A 397 14.02 -21.03 -0.36
C ASP A 397 13.82 -20.00 -1.48
N VAL A 398 13.65 -20.44 -2.73
CA VAL A 398 13.34 -19.57 -3.87
C VAL A 398 11.92 -19.02 -3.71
N GLN A 399 10.97 -19.88 -3.35
CA GLN A 399 9.59 -19.50 -3.07
C GLN A 399 9.50 -18.60 -1.83
N LYS A 400 10.26 -18.86 -0.77
CA LYS A 400 10.33 -17.97 0.41
C LYS A 400 10.86 -16.58 0.03
N ALA A 401 11.97 -16.50 -0.72
CA ALA A 401 12.48 -15.22 -1.20
C ALA A 401 11.50 -14.49 -2.13
N ASN A 402 10.79 -15.23 -2.99
CA ASN A 402 9.74 -14.67 -3.83
C ASN A 402 8.56 -14.12 -2.99
N LEU A 403 8.14 -14.85 -1.95
CA LEU A 403 7.09 -14.46 -1.00
C LEU A 403 7.47 -13.20 -0.22
N ASP A 404 8.68 -13.16 0.34
CA ASP A 404 9.19 -12.02 1.12
C ASP A 404 9.28 -10.73 0.28
N SER A 405 9.39 -10.88 -1.04
CA SER A 405 9.46 -9.77 -1.98
C SER A 405 8.14 -9.46 -2.69
N ALA A 406 7.04 -10.13 -2.32
CA ALA A 406 5.73 -9.88 -2.92
C ALA A 406 5.22 -8.47 -2.57
N ASN A 407 4.59 -7.81 -3.54
CA ASN A 407 3.97 -6.50 -3.39
C ASN A 407 2.60 -6.50 -4.08
N TRP A 408 1.56 -6.48 -3.27
CA TRP A 408 0.17 -6.58 -3.70
C TRP A 408 -0.51 -5.22 -3.92
N ASP A 409 0.24 -4.12 -3.90
CA ASP A 409 -0.25 -2.82 -4.36
C ASP A 409 -0.69 -2.93 -5.82
N ILE A 410 -1.77 -2.22 -6.19
CA ILE A 410 -2.19 -2.08 -7.58
C ILE A 410 -1.43 -0.92 -8.26
N SER A 411 -1.26 -1.00 -9.57
CA SER A 411 -0.74 0.12 -10.39
C SER A 411 -1.87 0.97 -10.98
N SER A 412 -1.54 2.17 -11.45
CA SER A 412 -2.45 3.08 -12.16
C SER A 412 -3.09 2.48 -13.42
N THR A 413 -2.50 1.41 -13.98
CA THR A 413 -3.04 0.71 -15.15
C THR A 413 -3.97 -0.45 -14.78
N SER A 414 -4.21 -0.68 -13.49
CA SER A 414 -5.06 -1.76 -13.02
C SER A 414 -6.52 -1.53 -13.42
N PRO A 415 -7.24 -2.57 -13.91
CA PRO A 415 -8.68 -2.49 -14.13
C PRO A 415 -9.47 -2.43 -12.81
N LEU A 416 -8.80 -2.40 -11.67
CA LEU A 416 -9.40 -2.30 -10.34
C LEU A 416 -9.53 -0.85 -9.84
N VAL A 417 -8.82 0.09 -10.49
CA VAL A 417 -8.81 1.51 -10.10
C VAL A 417 -10.16 2.16 -10.39
N ASN A 418 -10.72 2.87 -9.42
CA ASN A 418 -12.01 3.57 -9.50
C ASN A 418 -13.21 2.68 -9.89
N ARG A 419 -13.18 1.40 -9.50
CA ARG A 419 -14.25 0.41 -9.80
C ARG A 419 -15.02 -0.08 -8.57
N GLY A 420 -14.56 0.29 -7.38
CA GLY A 420 -15.20 -0.01 -6.11
C GLY A 420 -16.46 0.82 -5.89
N LYS A 421 -17.25 0.39 -4.92
CA LYS A 421 -18.41 1.13 -4.43
C LYS A 421 -18.11 1.80 -3.08
N PRO A 422 -18.82 2.87 -2.70
CA PRO A 422 -18.73 3.43 -1.36
C PRO A 422 -19.17 2.41 -0.31
N ILE A 423 -18.42 2.31 0.78
CA ILE A 423 -18.77 1.55 1.98
C ILE A 423 -18.54 2.47 3.17
N GLU A 424 -19.62 3.05 3.72
CA GLU A 424 -19.56 4.10 4.74
C GLU A 424 -18.70 3.75 5.96
N THR A 425 -18.63 2.47 6.32
CA THR A 425 -17.86 1.99 7.47
C THR A 425 -16.36 1.81 7.19
N VAL A 426 -15.91 1.99 5.94
CA VAL A 426 -14.51 1.78 5.53
C VAL A 426 -13.95 3.05 4.90
N VAL A 427 -13.35 3.89 5.74
CA VAL A 427 -12.87 5.23 5.39
C VAL A 427 -11.38 5.30 5.05
N VAL A 428 -10.62 4.26 5.35
CA VAL A 428 -9.19 4.13 5.01
C VAL A 428 -8.91 2.75 4.40
N ASP A 429 -7.81 2.65 3.64
CA ASP A 429 -7.32 1.41 3.04
C ASP A 429 -6.37 0.63 3.98
N PHE A 430 -5.72 -0.40 3.46
CA PHE A 430 -4.74 -1.24 4.17
C PHE A 430 -3.51 -0.48 4.69
N THR A 431 -3.10 0.59 4.02
CA THR A 431 -1.94 1.41 4.42
C THR A 431 -2.33 2.59 5.31
N GLY A 432 -3.63 2.85 5.47
CA GLY A 432 -4.17 4.00 6.20
C GLY A 432 -4.51 5.19 5.31
N LEU A 433 -4.46 5.03 3.98
CA LEU A 433 -4.84 6.06 3.02
C LEU A 433 -6.36 6.24 3.00
N ASN A 434 -6.84 7.49 2.98
CA ASN A 434 -8.28 7.78 2.93
C ASN A 434 -8.93 7.18 1.68
N ARG A 435 -10.19 6.77 1.79
CA ARG A 435 -11.00 6.30 0.67
C ARG A 435 -12.26 7.17 0.52
N PRO A 436 -12.57 7.68 -0.68
CA PRO A 436 -11.84 7.51 -1.93
C PRO A 436 -10.63 8.45 -2.05
N GLN A 437 -9.77 8.22 -3.03
CA GLN A 437 -8.75 9.19 -3.47
C GLN A 437 -9.16 9.86 -4.79
N GLY A 438 -8.67 11.09 -5.01
CA GLY A 438 -8.90 11.85 -6.25
C GLY A 438 -9.04 13.35 -6.04
N PHE A 439 -8.80 14.12 -7.10
CA PHE A 439 -9.06 15.55 -7.14
C PHE A 439 -9.66 15.94 -8.51
N PRO A 440 -10.75 16.72 -8.57
CA PRO A 440 -11.49 17.28 -7.43
C PRO A 440 -12.18 16.20 -6.59
N ALA A 441 -12.33 16.44 -5.28
CA ALA A 441 -12.83 15.44 -4.34
C ALA A 441 -14.24 14.91 -4.68
N ALA A 442 -15.05 15.71 -5.39
CA ALA A 442 -16.38 15.30 -5.85
C ALA A 442 -16.36 14.22 -6.94
N GLU A 443 -15.22 14.03 -7.61
CA GLU A 443 -15.00 13.02 -8.66
C GLU A 443 -14.17 11.83 -8.15
N ALA A 444 -13.78 11.84 -6.88
CA ALA A 444 -13.00 10.76 -6.26
C ALA A 444 -13.82 9.46 -6.23
N ASN A 445 -13.18 8.35 -6.60
CA ASN A 445 -13.79 7.03 -6.69
C ASN A 445 -12.98 6.02 -5.88
N TYR A 446 -13.58 4.86 -5.60
CA TYR A 446 -12.98 3.82 -4.77
C TYR A 446 -12.33 2.75 -5.63
N ASP A 447 -11.20 2.20 -5.19
CA ASP A 447 -10.59 1.04 -5.82
C ASP A 447 -11.18 -0.29 -5.33
N ILE A 448 -11.07 -1.36 -6.11
CA ILE A 448 -11.39 -2.72 -5.63
C ILE A 448 -10.14 -3.31 -4.97
N GLY A 449 -10.30 -3.81 -3.75
CA GLY A 449 -9.26 -4.51 -2.99
C GLY A 449 -8.86 -3.79 -1.71
N ALA A 450 -7.82 -4.32 -1.07
CA ALA A 450 -7.30 -3.79 0.20
C ALA A 450 -6.63 -2.43 0.09
N TYR A 451 -6.14 -2.08 -1.09
CA TYR A 451 -5.44 -0.83 -1.35
C TYR A 451 -6.35 0.18 -2.03
N GLU A 452 -6.07 1.45 -1.74
CA GLU A 452 -6.50 2.59 -2.53
C GLU A 452 -5.23 3.23 -3.11
N LEU A 453 -5.25 3.54 -4.41
CA LEU A 453 -4.12 4.13 -5.08
C LEU A 453 -3.99 5.60 -4.65
N PRO A 454 -2.80 6.07 -4.25
CA PRO A 454 -2.60 7.49 -3.97
C PRO A 454 -2.85 8.34 -5.22
N TYR A 455 -3.46 9.51 -5.03
CA TYR A 455 -3.60 10.53 -6.06
C TYR A 455 -2.78 11.75 -5.70
N TYR A 456 -2.15 12.33 -6.72
CA TYR A 456 -1.35 13.54 -6.61
C TYR A 456 -1.95 14.64 -7.47
N THR A 457 -2.01 15.84 -6.93
CA THR A 457 -2.59 16.97 -7.65
C THR A 457 -1.51 17.62 -8.51
N VAL A 458 -1.79 17.72 -9.82
CA VAL A 458 -1.00 18.51 -10.75
C VAL A 458 -1.74 19.80 -11.03
N VAL A 459 -1.02 20.91 -10.91
CA VAL A 459 -1.53 22.25 -11.25
C VAL A 459 -0.79 22.76 -12.48
N ALA A 460 -1.52 23.14 -13.51
CA ALA A 460 -0.97 23.67 -14.75
C ALA A 460 -1.91 24.74 -15.33
N GLY A 461 -1.56 25.27 -16.51
CA GLY A 461 -2.33 26.31 -17.17
C GLY A 461 -1.88 27.71 -16.79
N GLU A 462 -1.87 28.57 -17.81
CA GLU A 462 -1.34 29.93 -17.75
C GLU A 462 -2.45 30.95 -17.50
N LYS A 463 -2.07 32.11 -16.96
CA LYS A 463 -2.99 33.24 -16.80
C LYS A 463 -3.40 33.81 -18.16
N ASP A 464 -4.56 34.49 -18.18
CA ASP A 464 -4.98 35.24 -19.36
C ASP A 464 -3.93 36.27 -19.78
N GLY A 465 -3.58 36.27 -21.06
CA GLY A 465 -2.57 37.17 -21.63
C GLY A 465 -1.11 36.73 -21.42
N ALA A 466 -0.85 35.50 -20.96
CA ALA A 466 0.48 34.91 -21.00
C ALA A 466 1.01 34.80 -22.44
N GLN A 467 2.33 34.71 -22.58
CA GLN A 467 3.06 34.64 -23.86
C GLN A 467 3.09 33.23 -24.47
N GLY A 468 2.40 32.28 -23.83
CA GLY A 468 2.20 30.92 -24.30
C GLY A 468 0.99 30.29 -23.60
N LYS A 469 0.66 29.07 -24.00
CA LYS A 469 -0.49 28.31 -23.52
C LYS A 469 -0.06 26.88 -23.18
N ILE A 470 -0.80 26.26 -22.26
CA ILE A 470 -0.61 24.87 -21.86
C ILE A 470 -1.91 24.12 -22.15
N TYR A 471 -1.79 22.97 -22.81
CA TYR A 471 -2.91 22.12 -23.17
C TYR A 471 -2.77 20.73 -22.52
N SER A 472 -3.89 20.08 -22.28
CA SER A 472 -3.94 18.67 -21.89
C SER A 472 -3.50 17.75 -23.03
N SER A 473 -3.24 16.49 -22.72
CA SER A 473 -3.04 15.42 -23.73
C SER A 473 -4.19 15.27 -24.75
N LEU A 474 -5.38 15.78 -24.44
CA LEU A 474 -6.53 15.77 -25.34
C LEU A 474 -6.63 17.04 -26.22
N GLY A 475 -5.67 17.96 -26.10
CA GLY A 475 -5.65 19.23 -26.83
C GLY A 475 -6.59 20.29 -26.24
N GLU A 476 -7.05 20.12 -25.01
CA GLU A 476 -7.90 21.10 -24.32
C GLU A 476 -7.04 22.16 -23.67
N LEU A 477 -7.34 23.44 -23.90
CA LEU A 477 -6.64 24.55 -23.25
C LEU A 477 -6.88 24.51 -21.75
N LEU A 478 -5.81 24.46 -20.96
CA LEU A 478 -5.89 24.47 -19.51
C LEU A 478 -6.06 25.92 -19.01
N PRO A 479 -7.14 26.25 -18.26
CA PRO A 479 -7.28 27.54 -17.60
C PRO A 479 -6.17 27.80 -16.57
N GLU A 480 -6.02 29.05 -16.15
CA GLU A 480 -5.05 29.43 -15.12
C GLU A 480 -5.19 28.56 -13.86
N ASN A 481 -4.08 27.96 -13.42
CA ASN A 481 -4.03 27.09 -12.25
C ASN A 481 -5.06 25.93 -12.27
N PHE A 482 -5.39 25.41 -13.46
CA PHE A 482 -6.15 24.20 -13.60
C PHE A 482 -5.52 23.07 -12.79
N SER A 483 -6.30 22.48 -11.89
CA SER A 483 -5.85 21.52 -10.89
C SER A 483 -6.58 20.20 -11.09
N TYR A 484 -5.84 19.11 -11.25
CA TYR A 484 -6.43 17.78 -11.45
C TYR A 484 -5.62 16.69 -10.72
N GLY A 485 -6.31 15.67 -10.23
CA GLY A 485 -5.73 14.56 -9.50
C GLY A 485 -5.30 13.42 -10.44
N TYR A 486 -4.07 12.96 -10.28
CA TYR A 486 -3.47 11.88 -11.04
C TYR A 486 -3.09 10.73 -10.12
N ALA A 487 -3.57 9.54 -10.44
CA ALA A 487 -3.17 8.30 -9.78
C ALA A 487 -1.64 8.14 -9.79
N ARG A 488 -1.05 7.67 -8.69
CA ARG A 488 0.41 7.41 -8.57
C ARG A 488 0.93 6.57 -9.74
N GLY A 489 1.94 7.08 -10.41
CA GLY A 489 2.61 6.46 -11.55
C GLY A 489 1.84 6.56 -12.87
N SER A 490 0.70 7.28 -12.92
CA SER A 490 0.05 7.60 -14.20
C SER A 490 0.95 8.51 -15.06
N LEU A 491 0.82 8.37 -16.38
CA LEU A 491 1.52 9.21 -17.34
C LEU A 491 0.77 10.53 -17.48
N LEU A 492 1.45 11.65 -17.19
CA LEU A 492 1.05 12.99 -17.54
C LEU A 492 1.67 13.36 -18.88
N GLU A 493 0.88 13.95 -19.76
CA GLU A 493 1.36 14.60 -20.98
C GLU A 493 0.73 16.00 -21.07
N LEU A 494 1.58 16.99 -21.30
CA LEU A 494 1.21 18.40 -21.49
C LEU A 494 1.82 18.92 -22.78
N PHE A 495 1.07 19.76 -23.49
CA PHE A 495 1.54 20.46 -24.69
C PHE A 495 1.71 21.94 -24.41
N PHE A 496 2.87 22.48 -24.77
CA PHE A 496 3.24 23.87 -24.56
C PHE A 496 3.28 24.61 -25.90
N GLU A 497 2.41 25.60 -26.08
CA GLU A 497 2.29 26.38 -27.30
C GLU A 497 2.71 27.85 -27.04
N PRO A 498 3.90 28.28 -27.50
CA PRO A 498 4.25 29.70 -27.49
C PRO A 498 3.32 30.51 -28.41
N LEU A 499 2.95 31.73 -28.01
CA LEU A 499 2.29 32.66 -28.93
C LEU A 499 3.27 33.15 -29.99
N THR A 500 2.77 33.53 -31.18
CA THR A 500 3.56 34.09 -32.29
C THR A 500 4.56 35.13 -31.76
N SER A 501 5.85 34.92 -32.04
CA SER A 501 7.00 35.69 -31.52
C SER A 501 7.48 35.38 -30.08
N ASN A 502 7.12 34.25 -29.48
CA ASN A 502 7.62 33.82 -28.17
C ASN A 502 8.26 32.42 -28.22
N GLU A 503 9.09 32.11 -27.24
CA GLU A 503 9.71 30.81 -27.01
C GLU A 503 9.73 30.46 -25.52
N ILE A 504 9.98 29.19 -25.19
CA ILE A 504 10.13 28.72 -23.81
C ILE A 504 11.58 28.97 -23.37
N ALA A 505 11.80 29.89 -22.44
CA ALA A 505 13.13 30.08 -21.83
C ALA A 505 13.42 29.07 -20.73
N ARG A 506 12.40 28.72 -19.94
CA ARG A 506 12.50 27.77 -18.84
C ARG A 506 11.14 27.12 -18.58
N ALA A 507 11.10 25.82 -18.39
CA ALA A 507 9.93 25.10 -17.90
C ALA A 507 10.33 24.26 -16.68
N TYR A 508 9.58 24.38 -15.59
CA TYR A 508 9.86 23.70 -14.34
C TYR A 508 8.57 23.40 -13.59
N TYR A 509 8.65 22.52 -12.59
CA TYR A 509 7.56 22.34 -11.63
C TYR A 509 8.05 22.51 -10.19
N THR A 510 7.17 23.00 -9.33
CA THR A 510 7.43 23.14 -7.89
C THR A 510 6.68 22.05 -7.13
N LEU A 511 7.39 21.28 -6.32
CA LEU A 511 6.81 20.21 -5.51
C LEU A 511 5.92 20.75 -4.39
N SER A 512 4.84 20.01 -4.10
CA SER A 512 4.00 20.26 -2.94
C SER A 512 4.68 19.79 -1.65
N THR A 513 4.64 20.59 -0.59
CA THR A 513 5.20 20.23 0.72
C THR A 513 4.21 19.54 1.64
N ASP A 514 2.91 19.66 1.36
CA ASP A 514 1.83 19.07 2.17
C ASP A 514 1.06 17.97 1.43
N GLY A 515 1.44 17.65 0.19
CA GLY A 515 0.72 16.73 -0.68
C GLY A 515 -0.57 17.32 -1.28
N GLY A 516 -0.99 18.50 -0.83
CA GLY A 516 -2.10 19.29 -1.33
C GLY A 516 -1.64 20.41 -2.27
N LEU A 517 -2.26 21.58 -2.16
CA LEU A 517 -2.06 22.73 -3.06
C LEU A 517 -0.97 23.72 -2.59
N THR A 518 -0.12 23.34 -1.64
CA THR A 518 0.98 24.20 -1.16
C THR A 518 2.28 23.87 -1.88
N PHE A 519 2.59 24.61 -2.95
CA PHE A 519 3.76 24.40 -3.82
C PHE A 519 4.94 25.29 -3.43
N THR A 520 5.60 24.96 -2.32
CA THR A 520 6.79 25.67 -1.81
C THR A 520 8.01 24.77 -1.66
N GLY A 521 7.98 23.58 -2.25
CA GLY A 521 9.09 22.63 -2.25
C GLY A 521 10.12 22.93 -3.33
N ASP A 522 10.95 21.93 -3.65
CA ASP A 522 12.00 22.06 -4.65
C ASP A 522 11.42 22.32 -6.05
N GLU A 523 12.12 23.14 -6.83
CA GLU A 523 11.88 23.31 -8.26
C GLU A 523 12.67 22.27 -9.05
N VAL A 524 11.99 21.56 -9.93
CA VAL A 524 12.61 20.62 -10.88
C VAL A 524 12.41 21.15 -12.28
N GLU A 525 13.52 21.47 -12.95
CA GLU A 525 13.51 21.98 -14.32
C GLU A 525 13.43 20.83 -15.34
N PHE A 526 12.59 21.01 -16.36
CA PHE A 526 12.35 20.02 -17.41
C PHE A 526 12.38 20.64 -18.82
N THR A 527 12.88 21.87 -18.99
CA THR A 527 12.95 22.55 -20.30
C THR A 527 13.54 21.67 -21.40
N GLY A 528 14.60 20.92 -21.10
CA GLY A 528 15.27 20.03 -22.06
C GLY A 528 14.55 18.69 -22.31
N GLU A 529 13.45 18.41 -21.60
CA GLU A 529 12.61 17.22 -21.78
C GLU A 529 11.40 17.48 -22.68
N ILE A 530 11.15 18.73 -23.07
CA ILE A 530 10.12 19.10 -24.02
C ILE A 530 10.60 18.69 -25.42
N ASP A 531 9.82 17.88 -26.13
CA ASP A 531 10.15 17.46 -27.49
C ASP A 531 9.96 18.59 -28.51
N ASN A 532 10.44 18.36 -29.75
CA ASN A 532 10.38 19.37 -30.81
C ASN A 532 8.95 19.76 -31.20
N ASP A 533 7.97 18.94 -30.86
CA ASP A 533 6.55 19.19 -31.10
C ASP A 533 5.89 19.88 -29.90
N GLY A 534 6.66 20.24 -28.86
CA GLY A 534 6.19 20.99 -27.69
C GLY A 534 5.57 20.12 -26.60
N PHE A 535 5.71 18.79 -26.65
CA PHE A 535 5.15 17.88 -25.65
C PHE A 535 6.17 17.56 -24.55
N TRP A 536 5.69 17.54 -23.32
CA TRP A 536 6.40 16.98 -22.17
C TRP A 536 5.60 15.81 -21.60
N ARG A 537 6.32 14.75 -21.22
CA ARG A 537 5.73 13.53 -20.65
C ARG A 537 6.45 13.16 -19.38
N THR A 538 5.71 12.88 -18.31
CA THR A 538 6.30 12.43 -17.05
C THR A 538 5.36 11.50 -16.27
N HIS A 539 5.91 10.67 -15.39
CA HIS A 539 5.11 9.88 -14.46
C HIS A 539 4.84 10.65 -13.18
N VAL A 540 3.57 10.78 -12.78
CA VAL A 540 3.19 11.55 -11.60
C VAL A 540 3.44 10.73 -10.32
N ASN A 541 4.40 11.15 -9.51
CA ASN A 541 4.76 10.49 -8.24
C ASN A 541 4.70 11.41 -7.02
N ALA A 542 4.35 12.68 -7.22
CA ALA A 542 4.14 13.68 -6.18
C ALA A 542 3.18 14.76 -6.71
N SER A 543 2.55 15.52 -5.82
CA SER A 543 1.77 16.70 -6.21
C SER A 543 2.73 17.83 -6.59
N PHE A 544 2.48 18.52 -7.71
CA PHE A 544 3.33 19.61 -8.18
C PHE A 544 2.58 20.66 -9.00
N LYS A 545 3.14 21.86 -9.10
CA LYS A 545 2.65 22.93 -9.96
C LYS A 545 3.65 23.21 -11.08
N VAL A 546 3.19 23.13 -12.32
CA VAL A 546 3.95 23.48 -13.53
C VAL A 546 4.04 25.00 -13.65
N SER A 547 5.19 25.50 -14.10
CA SER A 547 5.44 26.92 -14.37
C SER A 547 6.36 27.07 -15.57
N VAL A 548 6.04 28.02 -16.45
CA VAL A 548 6.81 28.29 -17.67
C VAL A 548 7.20 29.75 -17.72
N VAL A 549 8.48 29.99 -18.02
CA VAL A 549 9.01 31.31 -18.33
C VAL A 549 9.07 31.44 -19.85
N TRP A 550 8.14 32.22 -20.37
CA TRP A 550 8.08 32.59 -21.78
C TRP A 550 8.93 33.82 -22.04
N VAL A 551 9.60 33.88 -23.19
CA VAL A 551 10.36 35.06 -23.63
C VAL A 551 10.05 35.36 -25.09
N ALA A 552 10.28 36.60 -25.52
CA ALA A 552 10.17 36.96 -26.92
C ALA A 552 11.21 36.19 -27.74
N GLY A 553 10.77 35.47 -28.77
CA GLY A 553 11.63 34.80 -29.73
C GLY A 553 12.40 35.81 -30.56
N THR A 554 13.62 35.45 -30.99
CA THR A 554 14.48 36.31 -31.81
C THR A 554 14.31 36.08 -33.32
N SER A 555 13.18 35.50 -33.76
CA SER A 555 12.93 35.31 -35.18
C SER A 555 12.94 36.66 -35.90
N THR A 556 13.74 36.76 -36.96
CA THR A 556 13.88 37.95 -37.80
C THR A 556 12.55 38.31 -38.44
N ASP A 557 11.75 39.08 -37.74
CA ASP A 557 10.61 39.79 -38.29
C ASP A 557 11.13 40.89 -39.22
N GLU A 558 10.48 41.05 -40.37
CA GLU A 558 10.73 42.02 -41.46
C GLU A 558 11.67 41.56 -42.60
N PHE A 559 11.11 40.79 -43.54
CA PHE A 559 11.75 40.36 -44.79
C PHE A 559 11.61 41.35 -45.96
N ASP A 560 11.14 42.58 -45.75
CA ASP A 560 10.93 43.56 -46.83
C ASP A 560 11.55 44.90 -46.44
N ARG A 561 12.75 45.19 -46.97
CA ARG A 561 13.40 46.50 -46.82
C ARG A 561 13.35 47.24 -48.17
N PRO A 562 12.71 48.42 -48.25
CA PRO A 562 12.44 49.11 -49.53
C PRO A 562 13.68 49.69 -50.22
N GLU A 563 14.85 49.66 -49.58
CA GLU A 563 16.09 50.31 -50.03
C GLU A 563 16.87 49.47 -51.05
N VAL A 564 16.82 48.13 -50.97
CA VAL A 564 17.49 47.22 -51.92
C VAL A 564 16.47 46.29 -52.56
N ARG A 565 16.33 46.35 -53.88
CA ARG A 565 15.36 45.56 -54.65
C ARG A 565 16.04 44.42 -55.36
N LEU A 566 15.48 43.21 -55.23
CA LEU A 566 15.98 42.01 -55.89
C LEU A 566 14.97 41.49 -56.91
N TYR A 567 15.46 41.22 -58.11
CA TYR A 567 14.69 40.65 -59.20
C TYR A 567 15.37 39.36 -59.64
N GLY A 568 14.61 38.27 -59.70
CA GLY A 568 15.05 37.07 -60.38
C GLY A 568 14.66 37.15 -61.85
N GLU A 569 15.66 37.15 -62.71
CA GLU A 569 15.52 37.15 -64.16
C GLU A 569 15.85 35.76 -64.72
N ALA A 570 15.70 35.57 -66.03
CA ALA A 570 16.07 34.30 -66.66
C ALA A 570 17.58 34.08 -66.54
N GLY A 571 18.00 33.14 -65.68
CA GLY A 571 19.41 32.80 -65.46
C GLY A 571 20.24 33.84 -64.67
N ALA A 572 19.63 34.82 -64.02
CA ALA A 572 20.36 35.83 -63.24
C ALA A 572 19.56 36.43 -62.07
N ILE A 573 20.28 36.97 -61.10
CA ILE A 573 19.75 37.81 -60.02
C ILE A 573 20.17 39.25 -60.32
N ARG A 574 19.20 40.15 -60.46
CA ARG A 574 19.45 41.59 -60.53
C ARG A 574 19.15 42.25 -59.20
N ILE A 575 20.07 43.06 -58.72
CA ILE A 575 20.01 43.76 -57.44
C ILE A 575 20.16 45.25 -57.72
N ALA A 576 19.23 46.06 -57.21
CA ALA A 576 19.23 47.52 -57.39
C ALA A 576 19.17 48.22 -56.02
N GLY A 577 19.84 49.37 -55.92
CA GLY A 577 19.91 50.17 -54.69
C GLY A 577 21.14 49.89 -53.82
N LEU A 578 22.21 49.31 -54.40
CA LEU A 578 23.46 49.03 -53.68
C LEU A 578 24.33 50.28 -53.54
N GLU A 579 25.17 50.33 -52.51
CA GLU A 579 26.27 51.29 -52.45
C GLU A 579 27.45 50.79 -53.28
N THR A 580 28.24 51.68 -53.90
CA THR A 580 29.41 51.26 -54.69
C THR A 580 30.49 50.69 -53.77
N GLY A 581 30.93 49.46 -54.02
CA GLY A 581 31.92 48.74 -53.20
C GLY A 581 31.31 47.80 -52.15
N GLU A 582 29.97 47.77 -52.03
CA GLU A 582 29.23 46.91 -51.13
C GLU A 582 29.41 45.42 -51.47
N ARG A 583 29.61 44.58 -50.45
CA ARG A 583 29.72 43.13 -50.64
C ARG A 583 28.33 42.49 -50.70
N VAL A 584 28.10 41.73 -51.76
CA VAL A 584 26.91 40.92 -51.97
C VAL A 584 27.29 39.44 -51.95
N ASP A 585 26.64 38.67 -51.08
CA ASP A 585 26.81 37.23 -50.96
C ASP A 585 25.51 36.51 -51.31
N VAL A 586 25.57 35.57 -52.25
CA VAL A 586 24.44 34.74 -52.68
C VAL A 586 24.64 33.34 -52.13
N TYR A 587 23.64 32.81 -51.44
CA TYR A 587 23.60 31.49 -50.85
C TYR A 587 22.46 30.65 -51.45
N SER A 588 22.64 29.34 -51.51
CA SER A 588 21.53 28.41 -51.72
C SER A 588 20.62 28.37 -50.49
N LEU A 589 19.41 27.80 -50.63
CA LEU A 589 18.53 27.56 -49.48
C LEU A 589 19.13 26.64 -48.41
N ALA A 590 20.10 25.81 -48.77
CA ALA A 590 20.83 24.97 -47.84
C ALA A 590 21.97 25.73 -47.12
N GLY A 591 22.09 27.06 -47.32
CA GLY A 591 23.08 27.90 -46.67
C GLY A 591 24.48 27.86 -47.29
N VAL A 592 24.64 27.26 -48.48
CA VAL A 592 25.94 27.17 -49.17
C VAL A 592 26.20 28.45 -49.95
N LEU A 593 27.36 29.08 -49.76
CA LEU A 593 27.77 30.27 -50.52
C LEU A 593 27.97 29.91 -52.00
N VAL A 594 27.13 30.49 -52.86
CA VAL A 594 27.13 30.29 -54.31
C VAL A 594 28.02 31.34 -54.99
N LYS A 595 27.92 32.60 -54.56
CA LYS A 595 28.66 33.70 -55.19
C LYS A 595 28.91 34.82 -54.18
N SER A 596 30.06 35.48 -54.27
CA SER A 596 30.42 36.63 -53.44
C SER A 596 31.11 37.66 -54.30
N VAL A 597 30.64 38.91 -54.26
CA VAL A 597 31.12 39.97 -55.16
C VAL A 597 31.02 41.32 -54.47
N LYS A 598 31.86 42.26 -54.87
CA LYS A 598 31.69 43.67 -54.51
C LYS A 598 31.03 44.43 -55.66
N SER A 599 29.97 45.17 -55.37
CA SER A 599 29.29 46.01 -56.36
C SER A 599 30.26 47.06 -56.92
N THR A 600 30.18 47.30 -58.22
CA THR A 600 30.92 48.39 -58.90
C THR A 600 30.01 49.56 -59.26
N SER A 601 28.72 49.43 -58.99
CA SER A 601 27.65 50.37 -59.31
C SER A 601 26.45 50.14 -58.39
N THR A 602 25.46 51.03 -58.44
CA THR A 602 24.22 50.94 -57.65
C THR A 602 23.26 49.84 -58.13
N GLU A 603 23.55 49.25 -59.30
CA GLU A 603 22.92 48.03 -59.78
C GLU A 603 23.97 46.96 -60.04
N LEU A 604 23.61 45.71 -59.78
CA LEU A 604 24.46 44.54 -59.96
C LEU A 604 23.63 43.38 -60.51
N GLN A 605 24.14 42.70 -61.54
CA GLN A 605 23.54 41.48 -62.08
C GLN A 605 24.50 40.31 -61.87
N LEU A 606 23.97 39.20 -61.36
CA LEU A 606 24.73 38.00 -61.05
C LEU A 606 24.10 36.79 -61.72
N ASP A 607 24.86 36.12 -62.59
CA ASP A 607 24.42 34.85 -63.16
C ASP A 607 24.17 33.83 -62.06
N ALA A 608 23.02 33.17 -62.12
CA ALA A 608 22.56 32.14 -61.20
C ALA A 608 21.64 31.18 -61.97
N ALA A 609 21.76 29.88 -61.74
CA ALA A 609 20.84 28.91 -62.35
C ALA A 609 19.42 29.11 -61.81
N ALA A 610 18.41 28.69 -62.57
CA ALA A 610 17.02 28.68 -62.12
C ALA A 610 16.90 27.97 -60.76
N GLY A 611 16.28 28.64 -59.80
CA GLY A 611 16.32 28.21 -58.41
C GLY A 611 16.09 29.35 -57.43
N MET A 612 16.11 29.02 -56.14
CA MET A 612 15.75 29.93 -55.06
C MET A 612 16.95 30.14 -54.13
N TYR A 613 17.26 31.41 -53.87
CA TYR A 613 18.50 31.84 -53.22
C TYR A 613 18.24 32.82 -52.09
N LEU A 614 19.20 32.90 -51.17
CA LEU A 614 19.29 33.96 -50.16
C LEU A 614 20.43 34.91 -50.55
N VAL A 615 20.18 36.21 -50.57
CA VAL A 615 21.14 37.23 -50.95
C VAL A 615 21.36 38.14 -49.77
N ARG A 616 22.58 38.13 -49.25
CA ARG A 616 23.03 38.99 -48.16
C ARG A 616 23.73 40.22 -48.72
N THR A 617 23.32 41.37 -48.20
CA THR A 617 23.80 42.72 -48.49
C THR A 617 24.09 43.41 -47.15
N SER A 618 24.64 44.64 -47.13
CA SER A 618 24.73 45.40 -45.88
C SER A 618 23.34 45.79 -45.34
N ALA A 619 22.35 45.88 -46.22
CA ALA A 619 20.96 46.16 -45.84
C ALA A 619 20.24 44.97 -45.19
N GLY A 620 20.74 43.74 -45.35
CA GLY A 620 20.13 42.52 -44.78
C GLY A 620 20.17 41.31 -45.72
N VAL A 621 19.39 40.28 -45.40
CA VAL A 621 19.25 39.06 -46.21
C VAL A 621 17.88 39.02 -46.87
N ASN A 622 17.85 38.86 -48.19
CA ASN A 622 16.63 38.79 -48.99
C ASN A 622 16.55 37.48 -49.75
N LYS A 623 15.33 37.01 -50.04
CA LYS A 623 15.10 35.81 -50.84
C LYS A 623 14.75 36.18 -52.28
N VAL A 624 15.34 35.47 -53.25
CA VAL A 624 15.05 35.69 -54.68
C VAL A 624 14.85 34.36 -55.40
N ILE A 625 13.90 34.33 -56.34
CA ILE A 625 13.63 33.19 -57.20
C ILE A 625 14.05 33.54 -58.62
N VAL A 626 15.09 32.88 -59.11
CA VAL A 626 15.60 32.98 -60.49
C VAL A 626 14.79 32.04 -61.38
N ARG A 627 14.29 32.55 -62.50
CA ARG A 627 13.45 31.79 -63.43
C ARG A 627 14.25 31.07 -64.49
#